data_AF-A0A935MRB9-F1
#
_entry.id   AF-A0A935MRB9-F1
#
_cell.length_a   1.000
_cell.length_b   1.000
_cell.length_c   1.000
_cell.angle_alpha   90.00
_cell.angle_beta   90.00
_cell.angle_gamma   90.00
#
_symmetry.space_group_name_H-M   'P 1'
#
loop_
_entity.id
_entity.type
_entity.pdbx_description
1 polymer ?
#
loop_
_entity_poly.entity_id
_entity_poly.type
_entity_poly.pdbx_seq_one_letter_code
_entity_poly.pdbx_strand_id
1 'polypeptide(L)'
;MISLPILLLWPAWHLKHPLLFAFRHVETPLLLGLPVLALIFHQRLPRLARPLFLTLFALTACGEVEYRQTRDAVLEAGPAVQAVGAHLVAGYTDLDELRPLAAKGLIGGIYLAKRNVRGRISTTIAADIAELQAIRRRAELPPLIVAADQEGGAVSHLSPLLEALPPLADFVSSRDPAADARAYGERQGRGLADLGVNLNFGPVVDLRPAGKPWPDPLSNIAARANASDPQRVAEIAGGYLDGLNAIGVRGTLKHFPGLGRVNTDTHLRPAHLAASADDLSADWQPFRQLAGHPAAAIMLGHVTLTALDAEHAASHSPAIVDGLLRQAWGYDGLLITDDLNMGAVYRKGIGRVAGEALAAGVDLVLVSYDPRQLYRALAGAAEALAEHRIAPARLAESDRRLADFVSQPALLAPSAMMQVHLSPVEPVSGHEPICYGQQGKTAKIEMYPAPSSPAQFAGMPARL
;
A
#
# COMPACT_ATOMS: atom_id res chain seq x y z
N MET A 1 19.61 8.26 -38.69
CA MET A 1 18.22 8.18 -38.19
C MET A 1 17.96 6.74 -37.80
N ILE A 2 17.91 6.43 -36.50
CA ILE A 2 17.45 5.11 -36.05
C ILE A 2 15.98 5.01 -36.49
N SER A 3 15.67 4.04 -37.34
CA SER A 3 14.34 3.85 -37.91
C SER A 3 13.34 3.67 -36.77
N LEU A 4 12.28 4.49 -36.75
CA LEU A 4 11.14 4.44 -35.83
C LEU A 4 10.69 3.01 -35.41
N PRO A 5 10.70 1.99 -36.31
CA PRO A 5 10.45 0.60 -35.91
C PRO A 5 11.36 0.07 -34.79
N ILE A 6 12.65 0.42 -34.76
CA ILE A 6 13.61 -0.03 -33.73
C ILE A 6 13.31 0.63 -32.38
N LEU A 7 12.87 1.90 -32.39
CA LEU A 7 12.45 2.61 -31.17
C LEU A 7 11.16 2.03 -30.56
N LEU A 8 10.31 1.39 -31.36
CA LEU A 8 9.09 0.71 -30.89
C LEU A 8 9.35 -0.72 -30.37
N LEU A 9 10.48 -1.33 -30.70
CA LEU A 9 10.83 -2.67 -30.20
C LEU A 9 11.13 -2.69 -28.71
N TRP A 10 11.74 -1.63 -28.18
CA TRP A 10 12.07 -1.57 -26.76
C TRP A 10 10.81 -1.53 -25.87
N PRO A 11 9.83 -0.63 -26.08
CA PRO A 11 8.54 -0.68 -25.38
C PRO A 11 7.83 -2.02 -25.53
N ALA A 12 7.85 -2.61 -26.72
CA ALA A 12 7.22 -3.89 -26.96
C ALA A 12 7.89 -5.07 -26.24
N TRP A 13 9.23 -5.09 -26.19
CA TRP A 13 9.97 -6.10 -25.44
C TRP A 13 9.81 -5.90 -23.93
N HIS A 14 9.57 -4.66 -23.52
CA HIS A 14 9.34 -4.25 -22.13
C HIS A 14 7.90 -3.79 -21.88
N LEU A 15 6.93 -4.43 -22.55
CA LEU A 15 5.49 -4.07 -22.62
C LEU A 15 4.79 -3.98 -21.25
N LYS A 16 5.50 -4.42 -20.23
CA LYS A 16 4.99 -4.53 -18.86
C LYS A 16 5.84 -3.70 -17.88
N HIS A 17 6.86 -2.97 -18.35
CA HIS A 17 7.73 -2.15 -17.51
C HIS A 17 6.91 -1.14 -16.69
N PRO A 18 7.14 -1.02 -15.37
CA PRO A 18 6.37 -0.15 -14.49
C PRO A 18 6.33 1.31 -14.95
N LEU A 19 7.47 1.83 -15.43
CA LEU A 19 7.61 3.20 -15.92
C LEU A 19 6.78 3.53 -17.18
N LEU A 20 6.30 2.52 -17.91
CA LEU A 20 5.48 2.73 -19.11
C LEU A 20 3.98 2.66 -18.81
N PHE A 21 3.58 2.43 -17.55
CA PHE A 21 2.17 2.25 -17.17
C PHE A 21 1.26 3.39 -17.67
N ALA A 22 1.71 4.64 -17.56
CA ALA A 22 0.95 5.81 -18.00
C ALA A 22 0.59 5.77 -19.50
N PHE A 23 1.38 5.08 -20.33
CA PHE A 23 1.16 5.00 -21.76
C PHE A 23 0.33 3.78 -22.19
N ARG A 24 0.00 2.86 -21.28
CA ARG A 24 -0.60 1.55 -21.63
C ARG A 24 -1.92 1.63 -22.39
N HIS A 25 -2.73 2.62 -22.06
CA HIS A 25 -4.03 2.87 -22.70
C HIS A 25 -3.89 3.25 -24.18
N VAL A 26 -2.74 3.79 -24.59
CA VAL A 26 -2.40 4.09 -25.99
C VAL A 26 -1.48 3.02 -26.57
N GLU A 27 -0.64 2.41 -25.72
CA GLU A 27 0.36 1.41 -26.08
C GLU A 27 -0.27 0.18 -26.71
N THR A 28 -1.26 -0.46 -26.08
CA THR A 28 -1.83 -1.70 -26.66
C THR A 28 -2.52 -1.42 -28.00
N PRO A 29 -3.34 -0.35 -28.16
CA PRO A 29 -3.84 0.07 -29.46
C PRO A 29 -2.74 0.41 -30.48
N LEU A 30 -1.64 1.05 -30.06
CA LEU A 30 -0.52 1.38 -30.95
C LEU A 30 0.29 0.15 -31.35
N LEU A 31 0.61 -0.74 -30.42
CA LEU A 31 1.41 -1.95 -30.63
C LEU A 31 0.62 -3.05 -31.36
N LEU A 32 -0.71 -3.03 -31.34
CA LEU A 32 -1.54 -3.86 -32.22
C LEU A 32 -1.86 -3.13 -33.54
N GLY A 33 -2.21 -1.85 -33.48
CA GLY A 33 -2.68 -1.06 -34.62
C GLY A 33 -1.58 -0.67 -35.60
N LEU A 34 -0.39 -0.27 -35.14
CA LEU A 34 0.74 0.08 -36.02
C LEU A 34 1.20 -1.11 -36.86
N PRO A 35 1.37 -2.34 -36.30
CA PRO A 35 1.60 -3.51 -37.12
C PRO A 35 0.48 -3.84 -38.10
N VAL A 36 -0.79 -3.72 -37.70
CA VAL A 36 -1.93 -3.97 -38.60
C VAL A 36 -1.93 -2.97 -39.76
N LEU A 37 -1.74 -1.68 -39.49
CA LEU A 37 -1.59 -0.65 -40.53
C LEU A 37 -0.36 -0.91 -41.40
N ALA A 38 0.76 -1.31 -40.80
CA ALA A 38 1.97 -1.69 -41.51
C ALA A 38 1.75 -2.90 -42.45
N LEU A 39 0.91 -3.86 -42.04
CA LEU A 39 0.52 -5.00 -42.87
C LEU A 39 -0.42 -4.59 -44.01
N ILE A 40 -1.39 -3.71 -43.74
CA ILE A 40 -2.30 -3.18 -44.76
C ILE A 40 -1.50 -2.39 -45.81
N PHE A 41 -0.57 -1.54 -45.39
CA PHE A 41 0.26 -0.71 -46.27
C PHE A 41 1.64 -1.33 -46.58
N HIS A 42 1.77 -2.66 -46.46
CA HIS A 42 3.05 -3.37 -46.56
C HIS A 42 3.82 -3.08 -47.85
N GLN A 43 3.14 -2.81 -48.97
CA GLN A 43 3.75 -2.45 -50.25
C GLN A 43 4.61 -1.18 -50.19
N ARG A 44 4.35 -0.29 -49.23
CA ARG A 44 5.11 0.95 -49.00
C ARG A 44 6.23 0.82 -47.95
N LEU A 45 6.35 -0.35 -47.31
CA LEU A 45 7.36 -0.59 -46.28
C LEU A 45 8.61 -1.29 -46.84
N PRO A 46 9.80 -1.01 -46.28
CA PRO A 46 11.01 -1.77 -46.57
C PRO A 46 10.78 -3.27 -46.31
N ARG A 47 11.31 -4.14 -47.16
CA ARG A 47 11.12 -5.60 -47.05
C ARG A 47 11.50 -6.16 -45.66
N LEU A 48 12.53 -5.58 -45.02
CA LEU A 48 12.99 -5.96 -43.68
C LEU A 48 12.08 -5.49 -42.53
N ALA A 49 11.22 -4.48 -42.74
CA ALA A 49 10.35 -3.96 -41.69
C ALA A 49 9.10 -4.83 -41.45
N ARG A 50 8.65 -5.55 -42.49
CA ARG A 50 7.46 -6.42 -42.43
C ARG A 50 7.55 -7.55 -41.39
N PRO A 51 8.61 -8.39 -41.36
CA PRO A 51 8.73 -9.44 -40.33
C PRO A 51 8.82 -8.85 -38.92
N LEU A 52 9.37 -7.64 -38.78
CA LEU A 52 9.48 -6.95 -37.49
C LEU A 52 8.10 -6.57 -36.93
N PHE A 53 7.25 -5.96 -37.76
CA PHE A 53 5.88 -5.61 -37.37
C PHE A 53 5.04 -6.86 -37.10
N LEU A 54 5.19 -7.93 -37.90
CA LEU A 54 4.53 -9.22 -37.64
C LEU A 54 4.94 -9.81 -36.29
N THR A 55 6.24 -9.81 -35.99
CA THR A 55 6.77 -10.31 -34.71
C THR A 55 6.22 -9.48 -33.56
N LEU A 56 6.23 -8.15 -33.69
CA LEU A 56 5.68 -7.23 -32.70
C LEU A 56 4.19 -7.48 -32.42
N PHE A 57 3.39 -7.63 -33.49
CA PHE A 57 1.98 -7.96 -33.36
C PHE A 57 1.77 -9.30 -32.66
N ALA A 58 2.48 -10.35 -33.08
CA ALA A 58 2.37 -11.68 -32.53
C ALA A 58 2.72 -11.72 -31.04
N LEU A 59 3.82 -11.07 -30.63
CA LEU A 59 4.22 -10.96 -29.22
C LEU A 59 3.17 -10.21 -28.39
N THR A 60 2.67 -9.08 -28.90
CA THR A 60 1.66 -8.27 -28.21
C THR A 60 0.34 -9.02 -28.06
N ALA A 61 -0.14 -9.65 -29.14
CA ALA A 61 -1.37 -10.44 -29.14
C ALA A 61 -1.24 -11.66 -28.20
N CYS A 62 -0.11 -12.36 -28.24
CA CYS A 62 0.14 -13.50 -27.36
C CYS A 62 0.16 -13.08 -25.88
N GLY A 63 0.82 -11.97 -25.55
CA GLY A 63 0.83 -11.43 -24.19
C GLY A 63 -0.55 -10.96 -23.68
N GLU A 64 -1.41 -10.47 -24.58
CA GLU A 64 -2.80 -10.11 -24.24
C GLU A 64 -3.68 -11.35 -24.02
N VAL A 65 -3.51 -12.39 -24.84
CA VAL A 65 -4.19 -13.68 -24.65
C VAL A 65 -3.77 -14.32 -23.33
N GLU A 66 -2.47 -14.38 -23.04
CA GLU A 66 -1.92 -14.88 -21.77
C GLU A 66 -2.52 -14.13 -20.57
N TYR A 67 -2.59 -12.79 -20.66
CA TYR A 67 -3.21 -11.97 -19.62
C TYR A 67 -4.69 -12.32 -19.41
N ARG A 68 -5.48 -12.43 -20.47
CA ARG A 68 -6.91 -12.75 -20.38
C ARG A 68 -7.13 -14.15 -19.81
N GLN A 69 -6.37 -15.14 -20.25
CA GLN A 69 -6.41 -16.50 -19.70
C GLN A 69 -6.09 -16.51 -18.21
N THR A 70 -5.03 -15.80 -17.80
CA THR A 70 -4.66 -15.69 -16.37
C THR A 70 -5.76 -15.01 -15.57
N ARG A 71 -6.33 -13.92 -16.09
CA ARG A 71 -7.42 -13.18 -15.45
C ARG A 71 -8.65 -14.06 -15.28
N ASP A 72 -9.07 -14.73 -16.35
CA ASP A 72 -10.27 -15.55 -16.35
C ASP A 72 -10.09 -16.74 -15.39
N ALA A 73 -8.93 -17.39 -15.38
CA ALA A 73 -8.59 -18.45 -14.42
C ALA A 73 -8.59 -17.97 -12.95
N VAL A 74 -8.07 -16.77 -12.67
CA VAL A 74 -8.14 -16.17 -11.33
C VAL A 74 -9.60 -15.86 -10.94
N LEU A 75 -10.40 -15.38 -11.88
CA LEU A 75 -11.81 -15.05 -11.64
C LEU A 75 -12.70 -16.29 -11.51
N GLU A 76 -12.33 -17.44 -12.08
CA GLU A 76 -12.96 -18.72 -11.77
C GLU A 76 -12.78 -19.10 -10.29
N ALA A 77 -11.77 -18.53 -9.62
CA ALA A 77 -11.61 -18.50 -8.16
C ALA A 77 -11.52 -19.90 -7.52
N GLY A 78 -10.60 -20.74 -8.00
CA GLY A 78 -10.29 -22.02 -7.34
C GLY A 78 -9.84 -21.84 -5.86
N PRO A 79 -9.92 -22.89 -5.02
CA PRO A 79 -9.66 -22.78 -3.58
C PRO A 79 -8.30 -22.16 -3.23
N ALA A 80 -7.24 -22.51 -3.97
CA ALA A 80 -5.91 -21.96 -3.76
C ALA A 80 -5.84 -20.45 -4.04
N VAL A 81 -6.56 -19.97 -5.06
CA VAL A 81 -6.61 -18.54 -5.43
C VAL A 81 -7.37 -17.75 -4.37
N GLN A 82 -8.48 -18.30 -3.85
CA GLN A 82 -9.22 -17.67 -2.76
C GLN A 82 -8.39 -17.60 -1.47
N ALA A 83 -7.67 -18.69 -1.14
CA ALA A 83 -6.82 -18.74 0.05
C ALA A 83 -5.72 -17.68 0.02
N VAL A 84 -5.04 -17.49 -1.13
CA VAL A 84 -4.03 -16.42 -1.23
C VAL A 84 -4.65 -15.04 -1.40
N GLY A 85 -5.88 -14.94 -1.94
CA GLY A 85 -6.57 -13.71 -2.25
C GLY A 85 -6.67 -12.75 -1.07
N ALA A 86 -6.95 -13.26 0.13
CA ALA A 86 -7.01 -12.48 1.38
C ALA A 86 -5.70 -11.74 1.72
N HIS A 87 -4.58 -12.11 1.10
CA HIS A 87 -3.27 -11.53 1.33
C HIS A 87 -2.85 -10.51 0.26
N LEU A 88 -3.71 -10.16 -0.71
CA LEU A 88 -3.37 -9.20 -1.77
C LEU A 88 -3.99 -7.83 -1.52
N VAL A 89 -3.19 -6.77 -1.64
CA VAL A 89 -3.68 -5.38 -1.65
C VAL A 89 -3.60 -4.83 -3.07
N ALA A 90 -4.76 -4.51 -3.64
CA ALA A 90 -4.89 -4.12 -5.04
C ALA A 90 -5.02 -2.60 -5.21
N GLY A 91 -4.10 -2.00 -5.96
CA GLY A 91 -4.38 -0.73 -6.62
C GLY A 91 -5.34 -0.92 -7.79
N TYR A 92 -6.01 0.15 -8.19
CA TYR A 92 -7.04 0.09 -9.23
C TYR A 92 -7.13 1.36 -10.07
N THR A 93 -7.66 1.21 -11.27
CA THR A 93 -8.05 2.31 -12.17
C THR A 93 -9.54 2.41 -12.37
N ASP A 94 -10.25 1.29 -12.23
CA ASP A 94 -11.68 1.17 -12.40
C ASP A 94 -12.26 0.38 -11.22
N LEU A 95 -13.36 0.87 -10.66
CA LEU A 95 -14.06 0.22 -9.56
C LEU A 95 -14.78 -1.05 -10.03
N ASP A 96 -15.23 -1.10 -11.29
CA ASP A 96 -15.90 -2.27 -11.88
C ASP A 96 -15.00 -3.50 -11.86
N GLU A 97 -13.68 -3.32 -12.04
CA GLU A 97 -12.70 -4.41 -11.94
C GLU A 97 -12.53 -4.94 -10.51
N LEU A 98 -12.74 -4.11 -9.49
CA LEU A 98 -12.61 -4.50 -8.09
C LEU A 98 -13.83 -5.26 -7.56
N ARG A 99 -15.04 -4.97 -8.06
CA ARG A 99 -16.28 -5.61 -7.59
C ARG A 99 -16.23 -7.14 -7.59
N PRO A 100 -15.87 -7.83 -8.69
CA PRO A 100 -15.78 -9.29 -8.68
C PRO A 100 -14.66 -9.81 -7.79
N LEU A 101 -13.53 -9.10 -7.69
CA LEU A 101 -12.42 -9.48 -6.81
C LEU A 101 -12.84 -9.39 -5.33
N ALA A 102 -13.54 -8.32 -4.96
CA ALA A 102 -14.09 -8.13 -3.63
C ALA A 102 -15.15 -9.19 -3.29
N ALA A 103 -16.07 -9.48 -4.22
CA ALA A 103 -17.15 -10.44 -4.01
C ALA A 103 -16.65 -11.88 -3.83
N LYS A 104 -15.54 -12.25 -4.47
CA LYS A 104 -15.01 -13.61 -4.50
C LYS A 104 -13.83 -13.86 -3.53
N GLY A 105 -13.48 -12.87 -2.70
CA GLY A 105 -12.36 -13.01 -1.77
C GLY A 105 -10.98 -13.00 -2.43
N LEU A 106 -10.86 -12.46 -3.65
CA LEU A 106 -9.62 -12.49 -4.43
C LEU A 106 -8.64 -11.35 -4.10
N ILE A 107 -8.99 -10.54 -3.10
CA ILE A 107 -8.14 -9.48 -2.51
C ILE A 107 -8.37 -9.44 -0.98
N GLY A 108 -7.44 -8.94 -0.19
CA GLY A 108 -7.62 -8.61 1.22
C GLY A 108 -7.82 -7.12 1.44
N GLY A 109 -7.33 -6.33 0.49
CA GLY A 109 -7.41 -4.89 0.56
C GLY A 109 -7.31 -4.18 -0.78
N ILE A 110 -7.50 -2.87 -0.72
CA ILE A 110 -7.34 -1.96 -1.84
C ILE A 110 -6.37 -0.85 -1.48
N TYR A 111 -5.70 -0.30 -2.49
CA TYR A 111 -4.81 0.85 -2.35
C TYR A 111 -5.38 2.04 -3.10
N LEU A 112 -5.66 3.13 -2.37
CA LEU A 112 -6.14 4.39 -2.91
C LEU A 112 -4.96 5.30 -3.28
N ALA A 113 -4.79 5.53 -4.58
CA ALA A 113 -3.71 6.34 -5.12
C ALA A 113 -4.20 7.74 -5.57
N LYS A 114 -3.26 8.62 -5.89
CA LYS A 114 -3.54 9.97 -6.42
C LYS A 114 -4.48 9.97 -7.63
N ARG A 115 -4.39 8.96 -8.50
CA ARG A 115 -5.27 8.82 -9.68
C ARG A 115 -6.73 8.61 -9.31
N ASN A 116 -6.99 7.99 -8.16
CA ASN A 116 -8.34 7.61 -7.73
C ASN A 116 -9.09 8.80 -7.13
N VAL A 117 -8.38 9.81 -6.62
CA VAL A 117 -8.98 11.01 -6.01
C VAL A 117 -8.99 12.24 -6.93
N ARG A 118 -8.17 12.25 -7.98
CA ARG A 118 -7.99 13.42 -8.86
C ARG A 118 -9.33 13.84 -9.50
N GLY A 119 -9.75 15.07 -9.21
CA GLY A 119 -10.97 15.65 -9.78
C GLY A 119 -12.28 15.07 -9.21
N ARG A 120 -12.20 14.28 -8.14
CA ARG A 120 -13.36 13.71 -7.44
C ARG A 120 -13.54 14.40 -6.08
N ILE A 121 -14.69 14.21 -5.47
CA ILE A 121 -15.02 14.73 -4.14
C ILE A 121 -15.04 13.60 -3.10
N SER A 122 -14.79 13.94 -1.84
CA SER A 122 -14.57 12.96 -0.76
C SER A 122 -15.76 12.01 -0.58
N THR A 123 -16.99 12.53 -0.71
CA THR A 123 -18.23 11.74 -0.58
C THR A 123 -18.36 10.66 -1.64
N THR A 124 -17.87 10.90 -2.86
CA THR A 124 -17.87 9.88 -3.92
C THR A 124 -16.85 8.78 -3.62
N ILE A 125 -15.66 9.15 -3.14
CA ILE A 125 -14.63 8.16 -2.76
C ILE A 125 -15.10 7.30 -1.59
N ALA A 126 -15.68 7.94 -0.57
CA ALA A 126 -16.27 7.22 0.57
C ALA A 126 -17.40 6.28 0.14
N ALA A 127 -18.25 6.69 -0.81
CA ALA A 127 -19.31 5.85 -1.35
C ALA A 127 -18.76 4.63 -2.12
N ASP A 128 -17.73 4.81 -2.95
CA ASP A 128 -17.07 3.70 -3.66
C ASP A 128 -16.50 2.67 -2.67
N ILE A 129 -15.81 3.14 -1.62
CA ILE A 129 -15.23 2.28 -0.59
C ILE A 129 -16.34 1.56 0.19
N ALA A 130 -17.39 2.27 0.58
CA ALA A 130 -18.54 1.68 1.27
C ALA A 130 -19.26 0.63 0.41
N GLU A 131 -19.33 0.82 -0.91
CA GLU A 131 -19.87 -0.17 -1.85
C GLU A 131 -19.05 -1.47 -1.82
N LEU A 132 -17.73 -1.38 -1.91
CA LEU A 132 -16.85 -2.55 -1.84
C LEU A 132 -16.95 -3.27 -0.49
N GLN A 133 -17.05 -2.52 0.62
CA GLN A 133 -17.29 -3.10 1.94
C GLN A 133 -18.67 -3.78 2.03
N ALA A 134 -19.71 -3.21 1.40
CA ALA A 134 -21.02 -3.85 1.33
C ALA A 134 -21.01 -5.13 0.49
N ILE A 135 -20.24 -5.17 -0.60
CA ILE A 135 -19.99 -6.38 -1.38
C ILE A 135 -19.35 -7.46 -0.50
N ARG A 136 -18.31 -7.14 0.27
CA ARG A 136 -17.67 -8.08 1.21
C ARG A 136 -18.64 -8.65 2.24
N ARG A 137 -19.41 -7.78 2.89
CA ARG A 137 -20.39 -8.19 3.91
C ARG A 137 -21.44 -9.14 3.33
N ARG A 138 -21.96 -8.88 2.13
CA ARG A 138 -22.93 -9.76 1.45
C ARG A 138 -22.33 -11.11 1.06
N ALA A 139 -21.03 -11.16 0.83
CA ALA A 139 -20.29 -12.38 0.55
C ALA A 139 -19.82 -13.11 1.82
N GLU A 140 -20.15 -12.60 3.01
CA GLU A 140 -19.71 -13.14 4.31
C GLU A 140 -18.17 -13.21 4.43
N LEU A 141 -17.48 -12.29 3.76
CA LEU A 141 -16.02 -12.18 3.79
C LEU A 141 -15.58 -11.09 4.78
N PRO A 142 -14.35 -11.20 5.33
CA PRO A 142 -13.75 -10.12 6.11
C PRO A 142 -13.75 -8.78 5.36
N PRO A 143 -13.90 -7.65 6.07
CA PRO A 143 -13.87 -6.33 5.44
C PRO A 143 -12.51 -6.07 4.78
N LEU A 144 -12.51 -5.25 3.72
CA LEU A 144 -11.28 -4.86 3.05
C LEU A 144 -10.42 -3.97 3.95
N ILE A 145 -9.11 -4.21 3.92
CA ILE A 145 -8.12 -3.21 4.30
C ILE A 145 -8.09 -2.14 3.21
N VAL A 146 -8.26 -0.88 3.57
CA VAL A 146 -8.24 0.26 2.66
C VAL A 146 -7.01 1.06 2.99
N ALA A 147 -6.01 0.98 2.10
CA ALA A 147 -4.70 1.56 2.29
C ALA A 147 -4.48 2.84 1.45
N ALA A 148 -3.65 3.75 1.93
CA ALA A 148 -3.20 4.92 1.15
C ALA A 148 -1.79 5.37 1.59
N ASP A 149 -1.11 6.14 0.74
CA ASP A 149 0.12 6.87 1.10
C ASP A 149 -0.20 8.34 1.39
N GLN A 150 -0.40 8.66 2.66
CA GLN A 150 -0.60 10.03 3.12
C GLN A 150 0.39 10.32 4.26
N GLU A 151 1.67 10.54 3.93
CA GLU A 151 2.73 10.80 4.92
C GLU A 151 2.75 12.25 5.40
N GLY A 152 2.27 13.17 4.55
CA GLY A 152 2.57 14.59 4.66
C GLY A 152 3.69 15.02 3.74
N GLY A 153 3.78 16.33 3.50
CA GLY A 153 4.81 16.89 2.62
C GLY A 153 4.74 16.30 1.21
N ALA A 154 5.89 15.85 0.70
CA ALA A 154 6.05 15.42 -0.69
C ALA A 154 5.22 14.17 -1.07
N VAL A 155 4.95 13.28 -0.11
CA VAL A 155 4.16 12.05 -0.33
C VAL A 155 2.82 12.18 0.36
N SER A 156 1.92 12.90 -0.31
CA SER A 156 0.55 13.15 0.14
C SER A 156 -0.41 12.80 -1.01
N HIS A 157 -0.60 11.50 -1.29
CA HIS A 157 -1.29 11.04 -2.51
C HIS A 157 -2.74 11.49 -2.57
N LEU A 158 -3.38 11.71 -1.42
CA LEU A 158 -4.77 12.13 -1.34
C LEU A 158 -4.93 13.66 -1.29
N SER A 159 -3.84 14.43 -1.25
CA SER A 159 -3.92 15.89 -1.33
C SER A 159 -4.01 16.38 -2.80
N PRO A 160 -4.78 17.46 -3.09
CA PRO A 160 -5.46 18.36 -2.15
C PRO A 160 -6.91 17.97 -1.82
N LEU A 161 -7.35 16.73 -2.10
CA LEU A 161 -8.69 16.29 -1.65
C LEU A 161 -8.75 16.26 -0.12
N LEU A 162 -7.72 15.68 0.50
CA LEU A 162 -7.43 15.84 1.92
C LEU A 162 -6.48 17.01 2.16
N GLU A 163 -6.47 17.49 3.39
CA GLU A 163 -5.60 18.57 3.80
C GLU A 163 -4.12 18.27 3.52
N ALA A 164 -3.42 19.23 2.91
CA ALA A 164 -2.00 19.16 2.66
C ALA A 164 -1.24 19.56 3.94
N LEU A 165 -0.87 18.54 4.72
CA LEU A 165 -0.09 18.72 5.94
C LEU A 165 1.43 18.78 5.65
N PRO A 166 2.22 19.52 6.46
CA PRO A 166 3.67 19.55 6.32
C PRO A 166 4.31 18.16 6.57
N PRO A 167 5.59 17.96 6.22
CA PRO A 167 6.32 16.76 6.58
C PRO A 167 6.40 16.55 8.10
N LEU A 168 6.32 15.30 8.58
CA LEU A 168 6.54 14.95 9.99
C LEU A 168 7.95 15.34 10.49
N ALA A 169 8.92 15.46 9.58
CA ALA A 169 10.27 15.97 9.86
C ALA A 169 10.28 17.36 10.51
N ASP A 170 9.24 18.18 10.35
CA ASP A 170 9.15 19.51 10.96
C ASP A 170 9.10 19.45 12.50
N PHE A 171 8.71 18.31 13.08
CA PHE A 171 8.68 18.10 14.54
C PHE A 171 10.05 17.70 15.12
N VAL A 172 11.10 17.55 14.30
CA VAL A 172 12.43 17.14 14.77
C VAL A 172 13.03 18.07 15.83
N SER A 173 12.69 19.36 15.79
CA SER A 173 13.17 20.39 16.73
C SER A 173 12.16 20.75 17.83
N SER A 174 10.99 20.10 17.86
CA SER A 174 9.98 20.33 18.90
C SER A 174 10.51 19.98 20.30
N ARG A 175 10.00 20.66 21.33
CA ARG A 175 10.27 20.28 22.73
C ARG A 175 9.55 18.98 23.12
N ASP A 176 8.41 18.69 22.48
CA ASP A 176 7.61 17.48 22.69
C ASP A 176 7.15 16.91 21.34
N PRO A 177 8.05 16.22 20.61
CA PRO A 177 7.73 15.68 19.29
C PRO A 177 6.58 14.70 19.29
N ALA A 178 6.43 13.92 20.37
CA ALA A 178 5.44 12.86 20.45
C ALA A 178 4.04 13.47 20.55
N ALA A 179 3.86 14.48 21.40
CA ALA A 179 2.59 15.19 21.51
C ALA A 179 2.21 15.92 20.20
N ASP A 180 3.17 16.60 19.58
CA ASP A 180 2.93 17.32 18.33
C ASP A 180 2.61 16.36 17.17
N ALA A 181 3.37 15.26 17.05
CA ALA A 181 3.13 14.24 16.05
C ALA A 181 1.80 13.50 16.27
N ARG A 182 1.35 13.36 17.53
CA ARG A 182 0.02 12.82 17.85
C ARG A 182 -1.09 13.73 17.35
N ALA A 183 -1.02 15.03 17.65
CA ALA A 183 -2.02 15.98 17.14
C ALA A 183 -2.06 15.99 15.61
N TYR A 184 -0.90 15.86 14.97
CA TYR A 184 -0.78 15.67 13.53
C TYR A 184 -1.47 14.38 13.06
N GLY A 185 -1.16 13.25 13.70
CA GLY A 185 -1.72 11.93 13.37
C GLY A 185 -3.24 11.91 13.48
N GLU A 186 -3.81 12.52 14.52
CA GLU A 186 -5.27 12.62 14.67
C GLU A 186 -5.89 13.46 13.55
N ARG A 187 -5.24 14.56 13.16
CA ARG A 187 -5.71 15.44 12.08
C ARG A 187 -5.71 14.74 10.73
N GLN A 188 -4.62 14.06 10.40
CA GLN A 188 -4.50 13.30 9.16
C GLN A 188 -5.42 12.08 9.15
N GLY A 189 -5.48 11.37 10.28
CA GLY A 189 -6.32 10.21 10.51
C GLY A 189 -7.81 10.51 10.30
N ARG A 190 -8.30 11.68 10.74
CA ARG A 190 -9.69 12.12 10.48
C ARG A 190 -10.02 12.17 8.99
N GLY A 191 -9.17 12.83 8.19
CA GLY A 191 -9.38 12.90 6.75
C GLY A 191 -9.35 11.54 6.07
N LEU A 192 -8.48 10.63 6.53
CA LEU A 192 -8.39 9.26 6.02
C LEU A 192 -9.64 8.43 6.39
N ALA A 193 -10.03 8.46 7.66
CA ALA A 193 -11.20 7.74 8.17
C ALA A 193 -12.50 8.23 7.51
N ASP A 194 -12.65 9.53 7.24
CA ASP A 194 -13.80 10.09 6.52
C ASP A 194 -13.96 9.52 5.10
N LEU A 195 -12.87 9.09 4.47
CA LEU A 195 -12.91 8.37 3.19
C LEU A 195 -13.17 6.87 3.35
N GLY A 196 -13.03 6.33 4.56
CA GLY A 196 -13.03 4.89 4.82
C GLY A 196 -11.65 4.22 4.70
N VAL A 197 -10.56 5.01 4.66
CA VAL A 197 -9.18 4.49 4.74
C VAL A 197 -8.89 4.07 6.17
N ASN A 198 -8.34 2.86 6.34
CA ASN A 198 -8.06 2.29 7.65
C ASN A 198 -6.61 1.84 7.87
N LEU A 199 -5.78 1.90 6.83
CA LEU A 199 -4.34 1.71 6.91
C LEU A 199 -3.64 2.84 6.17
N ASN A 200 -2.82 3.60 6.86
CA ASN A 200 -1.94 4.55 6.22
C ASN A 200 -0.53 3.95 6.09
N PHE A 201 0.06 4.09 4.92
CA PHE A 201 1.46 3.77 4.67
C PHE A 201 2.33 4.93 5.16
N GLY A 202 2.35 5.12 6.47
CA GLY A 202 3.18 6.07 7.20
C GLY A 202 3.13 5.73 8.69
N PRO A 203 4.16 6.08 9.47
CA PRO A 203 5.23 7.03 9.15
C PRO A 203 6.46 6.38 8.49
N VAL A 204 7.24 7.21 7.77
CA VAL A 204 8.60 6.84 7.37
C VAL A 204 9.49 6.85 8.60
N VAL A 205 10.16 5.73 8.87
CA VAL A 205 11.12 5.57 9.97
C VAL A 205 12.54 5.26 9.49
N ASP A 206 12.76 5.36 8.18
CA ASP A 206 14.11 5.44 7.61
C ASP A 206 14.89 6.60 8.25
N LEU A 207 16.15 6.36 8.62
CA LEU A 207 17.02 7.41 9.13
C LEU A 207 17.45 8.34 8.00
N ARG A 208 17.50 9.64 8.29
CA ARG A 208 18.02 10.63 7.35
C ARG A 208 19.50 10.34 7.07
N PRO A 209 19.91 10.18 5.80
CA PRO A 209 21.30 9.89 5.45
C PRO A 209 22.25 10.97 5.98
N ALA A 210 23.42 10.55 6.45
CA ALA A 210 24.49 11.48 6.78
C ALA A 210 25.16 12.00 5.50
N GLY A 211 25.20 13.31 5.31
CA GLY A 211 25.89 13.96 4.18
C GLY A 211 25.01 14.18 2.95
N LYS A 212 25.66 14.40 1.80
CA LYS A 212 24.95 14.69 0.54
C LYS A 212 24.26 13.41 0.04
N PRO A 213 22.92 13.41 -0.11
CA PRO A 213 22.21 12.21 -0.53
C PRO A 213 22.55 11.86 -1.98
N TRP A 214 22.49 10.56 -2.27
CA TRP A 214 22.53 10.06 -3.65
C TRP A 214 21.26 10.51 -4.41
N PRO A 215 21.29 10.73 -5.73
CA PRO A 215 20.09 11.00 -6.51
C PRO A 215 19.06 9.86 -6.41
N ASP A 216 17.96 10.14 -5.73
CA ASP A 216 16.85 9.23 -5.46
C ASP A 216 15.52 9.96 -5.75
N PRO A 217 15.18 10.18 -7.04
CA PRO A 217 14.11 11.10 -7.42
C PRO A 217 12.70 10.55 -7.18
N LEU A 218 12.50 9.21 -7.13
CA LEU A 218 11.19 8.62 -6.89
C LEU A 218 10.98 8.29 -5.42
N SER A 219 11.94 7.64 -4.76
CA SER A 219 11.80 7.33 -3.32
C SER A 219 12.00 8.57 -2.45
N ASN A 220 12.95 9.44 -2.80
CA ASN A 220 13.28 10.70 -2.11
C ASN A 220 13.38 10.57 -0.57
N ILE A 221 14.03 9.50 -0.10
CA ILE A 221 14.09 9.17 1.33
C ILE A 221 14.69 10.31 2.15
N ALA A 222 15.72 10.99 1.64
CA ALA A 222 16.37 12.09 2.35
C ALA A 222 15.42 13.24 2.73
N ALA A 223 14.41 13.51 1.91
CA ALA A 223 13.41 14.54 2.18
C ALA A 223 12.22 14.05 3.01
N ARG A 224 11.98 12.72 3.03
CA ARG A 224 10.88 12.08 3.78
C ARG A 224 11.27 11.65 5.18
N ALA A 225 12.55 11.34 5.40
CA ALA A 225 13.08 10.87 6.68
C ALA A 225 12.99 11.95 7.76
N ASN A 226 12.42 11.58 8.91
CA ASN A 226 12.12 12.50 10.00
C ASN A 226 13.38 13.10 10.63
N ALA A 227 14.38 12.27 10.93
CA ALA A 227 15.62 12.67 11.59
C ALA A 227 16.75 11.66 11.29
N SER A 228 17.99 12.02 11.62
CA SER A 228 19.13 11.09 11.59
C SER A 228 19.32 10.33 12.92
N ASP A 229 18.77 10.87 14.02
CA ASP A 229 18.78 10.23 15.33
C ASP A 229 17.65 9.20 15.45
N PRO A 230 17.95 7.90 15.65
CA PRO A 230 16.94 6.86 15.76
C PRO A 230 15.93 7.08 16.88
N GLN A 231 16.36 7.62 18.02
CA GLN A 231 15.46 7.87 19.15
C GLN A 231 14.44 8.94 18.79
N ARG A 232 14.90 10.00 18.12
CA ARG A 232 14.01 11.07 17.65
C ARG A 232 13.02 10.60 16.60
N VAL A 233 13.44 9.72 15.69
CA VAL A 233 12.54 9.08 14.72
C VAL A 233 11.45 8.28 15.44
N ALA A 234 11.82 7.49 16.45
CA ALA A 234 10.87 6.68 17.19
C ALA A 234 9.85 7.52 17.99
N GLU A 235 10.27 8.65 18.59
CA GLU A 235 9.37 9.57 19.30
C GLU A 235 8.32 10.18 18.38
N ILE A 236 8.74 10.70 17.22
CA ILE A 236 7.84 11.29 16.21
C ILE A 236 6.90 10.22 15.66
N ALA A 237 7.45 9.07 15.25
CA ALA A 237 6.68 8.00 14.67
C ALA A 237 5.69 7.38 15.66
N GLY A 238 6.08 7.20 16.93
CA GLY A 238 5.21 6.71 17.99
C GLY A 238 4.05 7.66 18.26
N GLY A 239 4.32 8.96 18.44
CA GLY A 239 3.26 9.95 18.61
C GLY A 239 2.29 9.98 17.42
N TYR A 240 2.82 9.95 16.20
CA TYR A 240 2.00 9.89 14.98
C TYR A 240 1.11 8.64 14.93
N LEU A 241 1.65 7.46 15.28
CA LEU A 241 0.90 6.21 15.36
C LEU A 241 -0.20 6.27 16.43
N ASP A 242 0.06 6.87 17.60
CA ASP A 242 -0.96 7.10 18.63
C ASP A 242 -2.11 7.95 18.08
N GLY A 243 -1.78 9.00 17.32
CA GLY A 243 -2.77 9.89 16.74
C GLY A 243 -3.64 9.23 15.66
N LEU A 244 -3.04 8.45 14.76
CA LEU A 244 -3.80 7.65 13.79
C LEU A 244 -4.72 6.65 14.51
N ASN A 245 -4.16 5.92 15.49
CA ASN A 245 -4.87 4.87 16.21
C ASN A 245 -6.09 5.42 16.98
N ALA A 246 -5.98 6.62 17.55
CA ALA A 246 -7.08 7.29 18.23
C ALA A 246 -8.29 7.57 17.32
N ILE A 247 -8.09 7.61 16.00
CA ILE A 247 -9.13 7.82 14.99
C ILE A 247 -9.51 6.52 14.27
N GLY A 248 -8.86 5.40 14.61
CA GLY A 248 -9.12 4.11 13.99
C GLY A 248 -8.39 3.83 12.69
N VAL A 249 -7.40 4.65 12.37
CA VAL A 249 -6.49 4.40 11.27
C VAL A 249 -5.23 3.76 11.84
N ARG A 250 -4.71 2.72 11.21
CA ARG A 250 -3.42 2.13 11.59
C ARG A 250 -2.31 2.72 10.73
N GLY A 251 -1.09 2.71 11.24
CA GLY A 251 0.09 3.16 10.50
C GLY A 251 0.98 2.01 10.08
N THR A 252 1.95 2.34 9.23
CA THR A 252 2.92 1.39 8.68
C THR A 252 4.31 1.98 8.78
N LEU A 253 5.16 1.36 9.60
CA LEU A 253 6.57 1.69 9.71
C LEU A 253 7.27 1.29 8.42
N LYS A 254 7.95 2.24 7.75
CA LYS A 254 8.60 1.97 6.47
C LYS A 254 9.92 2.70 6.25
N HIS A 255 10.85 2.16 5.45
CA HIS A 255 10.75 0.89 4.72
C HIS A 255 11.81 -0.07 5.25
N PHE A 256 11.39 -1.11 5.97
CA PHE A 256 12.33 -2.07 6.54
C PHE A 256 13.12 -2.75 5.40
N PRO A 257 14.46 -2.86 5.49
CA PRO A 257 15.32 -2.77 6.68
C PRO A 257 15.92 -1.39 6.98
N GLY A 258 15.44 -0.33 6.33
CA GLY A 258 16.00 1.02 6.39
C GLY A 258 16.64 1.40 5.05
N LEU A 259 16.06 2.37 4.36
CA LEU A 259 16.53 2.85 3.05
C LEU A 259 17.52 4.01 3.13
N GLY A 260 17.79 4.56 4.32
CA GLY A 260 18.69 5.71 4.50
C GLY A 260 20.12 5.50 4.01
N ARG A 261 20.58 4.24 3.94
CA ARG A 261 21.93 3.88 3.44
C ARG A 261 21.95 3.46 1.97
N VAL A 262 20.78 3.37 1.33
CA VAL A 262 20.66 2.84 -0.02
C VAL A 262 21.02 3.93 -1.03
N ASN A 263 21.99 3.65 -1.90
CA ASN A 263 22.46 4.57 -2.94
C ASN A 263 21.78 4.33 -4.30
N THR A 264 20.56 3.78 -4.28
CA THR A 264 19.83 3.32 -5.45
C THR A 264 18.34 3.44 -5.22
N ASP A 265 17.63 3.97 -6.22
CA ASP A 265 16.18 4.07 -6.20
C ASP A 265 15.56 2.71 -6.58
N THR A 266 14.90 2.06 -5.62
CA THR A 266 14.29 0.73 -5.75
C THR A 266 13.11 0.69 -6.72
N HIS A 267 12.50 1.86 -7.02
CA HIS A 267 11.49 1.95 -8.07
C HIS A 267 12.07 1.63 -9.45
N LEU A 268 13.37 1.86 -9.64
CA LEU A 268 14.04 1.75 -10.93
C LEU A 268 14.82 0.45 -11.10
N ARG A 269 15.53 -0.01 -10.07
CA ARG A 269 16.47 -1.13 -10.17
C ARG A 269 16.73 -1.79 -8.81
N PRO A 270 17.27 -3.03 -8.80
CA PRO A 270 17.64 -3.70 -7.55
C PRO A 270 18.61 -2.87 -6.70
N ALA A 271 18.40 -2.89 -5.40
CA ALA A 271 19.27 -2.29 -4.40
C ALA A 271 19.91 -3.36 -3.52
N HIS A 272 21.17 -3.16 -3.16
CA HIS A 272 21.95 -4.07 -2.33
C HIS A 272 22.61 -3.29 -1.21
N LEU A 273 22.59 -3.85 0.00
CA LEU A 273 23.35 -3.37 1.14
C LEU A 273 24.21 -4.51 1.68
N ALA A 274 25.51 -4.27 1.75
CA ALA A 274 26.48 -5.20 2.35
C ALA A 274 26.61 -5.04 3.87
N ALA A 275 25.82 -4.14 4.46
CA ALA A 275 25.78 -3.89 5.90
C ALA A 275 25.40 -5.17 6.66
N SER A 276 26.13 -5.44 7.74
CA SER A 276 25.78 -6.49 8.69
C SER A 276 24.57 -6.09 9.56
N ALA A 277 24.06 -7.03 10.34
CA ALA A 277 23.01 -6.75 11.32
C ALA A 277 23.48 -5.69 12.35
N ASP A 278 24.74 -5.74 12.77
CA ASP A 278 25.30 -4.77 13.72
C ASP A 278 25.39 -3.37 13.10
N ASP A 279 25.78 -3.27 11.81
CA ASP A 279 25.83 -2.00 11.08
C ASP A 279 24.44 -1.35 10.96
N LEU A 280 23.38 -2.17 10.88
CA LEU A 280 21.99 -1.73 10.76
C LEU A 280 21.30 -1.55 12.11
N SER A 281 21.97 -1.78 13.24
CA SER A 281 21.33 -1.71 14.56
C SER A 281 20.66 -0.34 14.83
N ALA A 282 21.26 0.75 14.35
CA ALA A 282 20.68 2.10 14.46
C ALA A 282 19.45 2.25 13.55
N ASP A 283 19.55 1.79 12.29
CA ASP A 283 18.46 1.83 11.31
C ASP A 283 17.25 1.00 11.76
N TRP A 284 17.50 -0.09 12.48
CA TRP A 284 16.48 -0.99 13.01
C TRP A 284 15.87 -0.53 14.34
N GLN A 285 16.51 0.39 15.06
CA GLN A 285 16.05 0.81 16.38
C GLN A 285 14.61 1.35 16.36
N PRO A 286 14.19 2.25 15.43
CA PRO A 286 12.81 2.75 15.41
C PRO A 286 11.80 1.62 15.15
N PHE A 287 12.12 0.69 14.26
CA PHE A 287 11.28 -0.48 13.99
C PHE A 287 11.12 -1.36 15.23
N ARG A 288 12.22 -1.67 15.92
CA ARG A 288 12.20 -2.52 17.14
C ARG A 288 11.44 -1.86 18.29
N GLN A 289 11.65 -0.57 18.52
CA GLN A 289 10.98 0.16 19.59
C GLN A 289 9.46 0.22 19.37
N LEU A 290 9.02 0.34 18.10
CA LEU A 290 7.62 0.46 17.73
C LEU A 290 6.97 -0.86 17.30
N ALA A 291 7.71 -1.98 17.29
CA ALA A 291 7.22 -3.30 16.91
C ALA A 291 6.05 -3.78 17.80
N GLY A 292 6.05 -3.39 19.08
CA GLY A 292 4.96 -3.70 20.03
C GLY A 292 3.78 -2.74 19.95
N HIS A 293 3.81 -1.72 19.09
CA HIS A 293 2.74 -0.74 19.00
C HIS A 293 1.51 -1.37 18.33
N PRO A 294 0.31 -1.33 18.95
CA PRO A 294 -0.87 -2.07 18.47
C PRO A 294 -1.37 -1.63 17.08
N ALA A 295 -1.04 -0.40 16.69
CA ALA A 295 -1.41 0.19 15.41
C ALA A 295 -0.31 0.14 14.33
N ALA A 296 0.83 -0.51 14.58
CA ALA A 296 1.96 -0.52 13.66
C ALA A 296 2.03 -1.81 12.84
N ALA A 297 1.79 -1.69 11.53
CA ALA A 297 2.30 -2.63 10.53
C ALA A 297 3.76 -2.29 10.19
N ILE A 298 4.49 -3.21 9.55
CA ILE A 298 5.82 -2.94 8.97
C ILE A 298 5.80 -3.22 7.47
N MET A 299 6.23 -2.24 6.68
CA MET A 299 6.43 -2.40 5.24
C MET A 299 7.86 -2.80 4.93
N LEU A 300 8.01 -3.87 4.16
CA LEU A 300 9.28 -4.46 3.76
C LEU A 300 9.68 -3.96 2.36
N GLY A 301 10.74 -3.15 2.30
CA GLY A 301 11.31 -2.63 1.07
C GLY A 301 12.02 -3.69 0.22
N HIS A 302 12.26 -3.36 -1.04
CA HIS A 302 12.94 -4.24 -2.01
C HIS A 302 14.45 -4.04 -2.04
N VAL A 303 15.11 -4.21 -0.90
CA VAL A 303 16.57 -4.16 -0.75
C VAL A 303 17.12 -5.53 -0.37
N THR A 304 18.18 -5.96 -1.06
CA THR A 304 18.91 -7.20 -0.74
C THR A 304 19.95 -6.90 0.34
N LEU A 305 19.81 -7.50 1.52
CA LEU A 305 20.84 -7.44 2.57
C LEU A 305 21.82 -8.59 2.36
N THR A 306 22.89 -8.36 1.59
CA THR A 306 23.73 -9.46 1.09
C THR A 306 24.43 -10.26 2.19
N ALA A 307 24.61 -9.68 3.39
CA ALA A 307 25.17 -10.36 4.55
C ALA A 307 24.19 -11.34 5.22
N LEU A 308 22.87 -11.19 4.99
CA LEU A 308 21.82 -12.04 5.56
C LEU A 308 21.21 -12.97 4.50
N ASP A 309 20.92 -12.43 3.32
CA ASP A 309 20.36 -13.16 2.18
C ASP A 309 20.79 -12.46 0.89
N ALA A 310 21.62 -13.13 0.09
CA ALA A 310 22.14 -12.59 -1.16
C ALA A 310 21.19 -12.79 -2.35
N GLU A 311 20.17 -13.64 -2.21
CA GLU A 311 19.29 -14.05 -3.31
C GLU A 311 17.98 -13.25 -3.32
N HIS A 312 17.46 -12.94 -2.12
CA HIS A 312 16.16 -12.30 -1.94
C HIS A 312 16.30 -10.88 -1.40
N ALA A 313 15.35 -10.02 -1.78
CA ALA A 313 15.18 -8.74 -1.10
C ALA A 313 14.44 -8.95 0.23
N ALA A 314 14.56 -8.01 1.16
CA ALA A 314 13.93 -8.08 2.48
C ALA A 314 12.43 -8.41 2.42
N SER A 315 11.70 -7.90 1.41
CA SER A 315 10.28 -8.17 1.19
C SER A 315 9.88 -9.62 0.91
N HIS A 316 10.83 -10.50 0.58
CA HIS A 316 10.57 -11.90 0.23
C HIS A 316 11.70 -12.84 0.67
N SER A 317 12.51 -12.42 1.64
CA SER A 317 13.61 -13.21 2.18
C SER A 317 13.14 -14.01 3.39
N PRO A 318 13.23 -15.35 3.37
CA PRO A 318 12.92 -16.18 4.54
C PRO A 318 13.82 -15.86 5.75
N ALA A 319 15.11 -15.57 5.51
CA ALA A 319 16.05 -15.24 6.58
C ALA A 319 15.67 -13.93 7.31
N ILE A 320 15.15 -12.95 6.56
CA ILE A 320 14.77 -11.65 7.11
C ILE A 320 13.34 -11.69 7.68
N VAL A 321 12.38 -12.21 6.93
CA VAL A 321 10.97 -12.20 7.35
C VAL A 321 10.75 -13.21 8.48
N ASP A 322 11.01 -14.49 8.24
CA ASP A 322 10.79 -15.53 9.24
C ASP A 322 11.88 -15.52 10.31
N GLY A 323 13.15 -15.56 9.89
CA GLY A 323 14.29 -15.67 10.81
C GLY A 323 14.46 -14.43 11.71
N LEU A 324 14.50 -13.24 11.12
CA LEU A 324 14.74 -12.01 11.89
C LEU A 324 13.46 -11.42 12.49
N LEU A 325 12.44 -11.12 11.68
CA LEU A 325 11.26 -10.39 12.17
C LEU A 325 10.33 -11.29 12.99
N ARG A 326 9.93 -12.47 12.48
CA ARG A 326 9.02 -13.36 13.21
C ARG A 326 9.68 -14.04 14.40
N GLN A 327 10.86 -14.63 14.20
CA GLN A 327 11.53 -15.43 15.23
C GLN A 327 12.40 -14.57 16.16
N ALA A 328 13.45 -13.92 15.66
CA ALA A 328 14.41 -13.22 16.52
C ALA A 328 13.81 -11.97 17.20
N TRP A 329 12.94 -11.22 16.52
CA TRP A 329 12.28 -10.05 17.10
C TRP A 329 10.92 -10.37 17.74
N GLY A 330 10.34 -11.54 17.44
CA GLY A 330 9.02 -11.91 17.95
C GLY A 330 7.89 -11.01 17.43
N TYR A 331 8.03 -10.42 16.24
CA TYR A 331 7.03 -9.51 15.70
C TYR A 331 5.79 -10.26 15.19
N ASP A 332 4.67 -10.08 15.88
CA ASP A 332 3.38 -10.71 15.54
C ASP A 332 2.37 -9.75 14.89
N GLY A 333 2.78 -8.52 14.56
CA GLY A 333 1.96 -7.58 13.80
C GLY A 333 1.94 -7.86 12.29
N LEU A 334 1.25 -7.01 11.53
CA LEU A 334 1.17 -7.16 10.07
C LEU A 334 2.48 -6.81 9.37
N LEU A 335 2.96 -7.73 8.54
CA LEU A 335 4.00 -7.49 7.56
C LEU A 335 3.37 -7.29 6.19
N ILE A 336 3.75 -6.21 5.51
CA ILE A 336 3.34 -5.92 4.15
C ILE A 336 4.57 -5.70 3.27
N THR A 337 4.55 -6.16 2.02
CA THR A 337 5.60 -5.79 1.07
C THR A 337 5.46 -4.32 0.64
N ASP A 338 6.57 -3.70 0.25
CA ASP A 338 6.51 -2.56 -0.68
C ASP A 338 5.90 -3.00 -2.04
N ASP A 339 5.60 -2.07 -2.94
CA ASP A 339 4.87 -2.38 -4.17
C ASP A 339 5.67 -3.29 -5.11
N LEU A 340 5.13 -4.48 -5.39
CA LEU A 340 5.78 -5.45 -6.27
C LEU A 340 5.86 -4.97 -7.74
N ASN A 341 5.17 -3.88 -8.09
CA ASN A 341 5.40 -3.21 -9.37
C ASN A 341 6.73 -2.45 -9.43
N MET A 342 7.53 -2.38 -8.36
CA MET A 342 8.81 -1.67 -8.39
C MET A 342 9.89 -2.44 -9.15
N GLY A 343 10.75 -1.71 -9.87
CA GLY A 343 11.79 -2.26 -10.73
C GLY A 343 12.76 -3.23 -10.04
N ALA A 344 12.96 -3.09 -8.73
CA ALA A 344 13.80 -3.97 -7.92
C ALA A 344 13.36 -5.45 -7.93
N VAL A 345 12.06 -5.72 -7.98
CA VAL A 345 11.51 -7.09 -8.00
C VAL A 345 10.73 -7.42 -9.27
N TYR A 346 10.31 -6.41 -10.03
CA TYR A 346 9.51 -6.58 -11.24
C TYR A 346 10.07 -7.63 -12.21
N ARG A 347 11.40 -7.60 -12.44
CA ARG A 347 12.09 -8.52 -13.37
C ARG A 347 12.28 -9.93 -12.83
N LYS A 348 12.10 -10.16 -11.53
CA LYS A 348 12.18 -11.50 -10.92
C LYS A 348 10.89 -12.32 -11.14
N GLY A 349 9.83 -11.68 -11.64
CA GLY A 349 8.53 -12.29 -11.90
C GLY A 349 7.59 -12.11 -10.70
N ILE A 350 6.53 -11.32 -10.88
CA ILE A 350 5.68 -10.90 -9.76
C ILE A 350 4.98 -12.07 -9.05
N GLY A 351 4.54 -13.10 -9.79
CA GLY A 351 3.90 -14.28 -9.22
C GLY A 351 4.86 -15.08 -8.33
N ARG A 352 6.12 -15.21 -8.76
CA ARG A 352 7.18 -15.84 -7.96
C ARG A 352 7.42 -15.07 -6.67
N VAL A 353 7.65 -13.76 -6.77
CA VAL A 353 7.96 -12.91 -5.60
C VAL A 353 6.78 -12.84 -4.62
N ALA A 354 5.54 -12.82 -5.12
CA ALA A 354 4.35 -12.90 -4.27
C ALA A 354 4.31 -14.22 -3.48
N GLY A 355 4.55 -15.36 -4.16
CA GLY A 355 4.61 -16.67 -3.51
C GLY A 355 5.75 -16.78 -2.48
N GLU A 356 6.94 -16.27 -2.82
CA GLU A 356 8.10 -16.24 -1.91
C GLU A 356 7.82 -15.36 -0.67
N ALA A 357 7.20 -14.19 -0.84
CA ALA A 357 6.84 -13.32 0.28
C ALA A 357 5.85 -14.00 1.25
N LEU A 358 4.78 -14.60 0.73
CA LEU A 358 3.81 -15.33 1.56
C LEU A 358 4.45 -16.55 2.24
N ALA A 359 5.28 -17.31 1.52
CA ALA A 359 6.02 -18.44 2.09
C ALA A 359 6.96 -18.01 3.23
N ALA A 360 7.61 -16.86 3.09
CA ALA A 360 8.48 -16.27 4.09
C ALA A 360 7.72 -15.73 5.33
N GLY A 361 6.40 -15.56 5.24
CA GLY A 361 5.55 -15.12 6.36
C GLY A 361 5.15 -13.65 6.33
N VAL A 362 5.19 -13.03 5.15
CA VAL A 362 4.54 -11.73 4.90
C VAL A 362 3.02 -11.93 4.87
N ASP A 363 2.27 -10.98 5.45
CA ASP A 363 0.81 -11.10 5.55
C ASP A 363 0.07 -10.45 4.37
N LEU A 364 0.63 -9.36 3.83
CA LEU A 364 0.04 -8.61 2.74
C LEU A 364 1.07 -8.36 1.63
N VAL A 365 0.65 -8.60 0.39
CA VAL A 365 1.43 -8.36 -0.83
C VAL A 365 0.79 -7.21 -1.58
N LEU A 366 1.53 -6.12 -1.73
CA LEU A 366 1.05 -4.88 -2.34
C LEU A 366 1.30 -4.88 -3.86
N VAL A 367 0.23 -4.71 -4.65
CA VAL A 367 0.29 -4.48 -6.10
C VAL A 367 -0.45 -3.19 -6.41
N SER A 368 0.24 -2.05 -6.30
CA SER A 368 -0.39 -0.73 -6.16
C SER A 368 -0.59 0.03 -7.49
N TYR A 369 0.30 -0.18 -8.47
CA TYR A 369 0.33 0.64 -9.69
C TYR A 369 -0.32 0.04 -10.91
N ASP A 370 -0.06 -1.25 -11.17
CA ASP A 370 -0.54 -1.95 -12.35
C ASP A 370 -1.50 -3.08 -11.97
N PRO A 371 -2.83 -2.85 -12.05
CA PRO A 371 -3.83 -3.86 -11.71
C PRO A 371 -3.69 -5.14 -12.54
N ARG A 372 -3.09 -5.08 -13.73
CA ARG A 372 -2.87 -6.27 -14.57
C ARG A 372 -1.88 -7.24 -13.93
N GLN A 373 -0.95 -6.75 -13.09
CA GLN A 373 -0.04 -7.65 -12.39
C GLN A 373 -0.70 -8.35 -11.21
N LEU A 374 -1.82 -7.85 -10.69
CA LEU A 374 -2.53 -8.48 -9.58
C LEU A 374 -2.89 -9.93 -9.92
N TYR A 375 -3.43 -10.16 -11.12
CA TYR A 375 -3.77 -11.50 -11.59
C TYR A 375 -2.55 -12.43 -11.68
N ARG A 376 -1.38 -11.91 -12.07
CA ARG A 376 -0.13 -12.70 -12.07
C ARG A 376 0.38 -12.98 -10.66
N ALA A 377 0.27 -12.01 -9.76
CA ALA A 377 0.63 -12.18 -8.36
C ALA A 377 -0.25 -13.27 -7.71
N LEU A 378 -1.57 -13.20 -7.91
CA LEU A 378 -2.53 -14.20 -7.45
C LEU A 378 -2.26 -15.58 -8.04
N ALA A 379 -2.09 -15.68 -9.36
CA ALA A 379 -1.84 -16.95 -10.03
C ALA A 379 -0.54 -17.61 -9.53
N GLY A 380 0.57 -16.86 -9.44
CA GLY A 380 1.84 -17.40 -8.98
C GLY A 380 1.86 -17.75 -7.48
N ALA A 381 1.17 -16.98 -6.64
CA ALA A 381 1.00 -17.32 -5.24
C ALA A 381 0.11 -18.56 -5.06
N ALA A 382 -0.97 -18.68 -5.83
CA ALA A 382 -1.85 -19.85 -5.81
C ALA A 382 -1.14 -21.11 -6.30
N GLU A 383 -0.31 -21.00 -7.33
CA GLU A 383 0.57 -22.08 -7.80
C GLU A 383 1.56 -22.47 -6.70
N ALA A 384 2.20 -21.50 -6.05
CA ALA A 384 3.11 -21.76 -4.92
C ALA A 384 2.41 -22.48 -3.76
N LEU A 385 1.15 -22.16 -3.46
CA LEU A 385 0.35 -22.86 -2.47
C LEU A 385 0.00 -24.29 -2.93
N ALA A 386 -0.43 -24.46 -4.18
CA ALA A 386 -0.78 -25.76 -4.75
C ALA A 386 0.41 -26.71 -4.83
N GLU A 387 1.62 -26.18 -5.04
CA GLU A 387 2.89 -26.92 -5.06
C GLU A 387 3.52 -27.07 -3.66
N HIS A 388 2.82 -26.66 -2.60
CA HIS A 388 3.30 -26.71 -1.20
C HIS A 388 4.58 -25.90 -0.94
N ARG A 389 4.91 -24.93 -1.79
CA ARG A 389 5.96 -23.93 -1.54
C ARG A 389 5.51 -22.91 -0.49
N ILE A 390 4.19 -22.70 -0.33
CA ILE A 390 3.60 -22.01 0.82
C ILE A 390 2.98 -23.06 1.74
N ALA A 391 3.43 -23.12 3.00
CA ALA A 391 2.82 -24.00 3.98
C ALA A 391 1.42 -23.47 4.37
N PRO A 392 0.35 -24.30 4.40
CA PRO A 392 -0.99 -23.86 4.81
C PRO A 392 -1.03 -23.22 6.20
N ALA A 393 -0.20 -23.70 7.14
CA ALA A 393 -0.05 -23.11 8.47
C ALA A 393 0.43 -21.65 8.41
N ARG A 394 1.28 -21.31 7.43
CA ARG A 394 1.78 -19.94 7.25
C ARG A 394 0.67 -18.97 6.87
N LEU A 395 -0.23 -19.40 5.98
CA LEU A 395 -1.42 -18.61 5.64
C LEU A 395 -2.36 -18.50 6.83
N ALA A 396 -2.61 -19.59 7.57
CA ALA A 396 -3.47 -19.55 8.76
C ALA A 396 -2.94 -18.61 9.86
N GLU A 397 -1.62 -18.56 10.08
CA GLU A 397 -1.00 -17.58 10.98
C GLU A 397 -1.25 -16.15 10.51
N SER A 398 -1.16 -15.93 9.19
CA SER A 398 -1.41 -14.63 8.58
C SER A 398 -2.89 -14.23 8.66
N ASP A 399 -3.80 -15.16 8.38
CA ASP A 399 -5.25 -14.97 8.49
C ASP A 399 -5.65 -14.52 9.90
N ARG A 400 -5.03 -15.10 10.94
CA ARG A 400 -5.23 -14.65 12.33
C ARG A 400 -4.81 -13.20 12.50
N ARG A 401 -3.62 -12.81 12.03
CA ARG A 401 -3.15 -11.41 12.15
C ARG A 401 -4.03 -10.45 11.36
N LEU A 402 -4.52 -10.86 10.19
CA LEU A 402 -5.46 -10.08 9.38
C LEU A 402 -6.80 -9.93 10.12
N ALA A 403 -7.32 -10.99 10.73
CA ALA A 403 -8.51 -10.95 11.56
C ALA A 403 -8.34 -10.01 12.77
N ASP A 404 -7.22 -10.11 13.49
CA ASP A 404 -6.85 -9.23 14.60
C ASP A 404 -6.68 -7.77 14.14
N PHE A 405 -6.25 -7.58 12.89
CA PHE A 405 -6.14 -6.26 12.27
C PHE A 405 -7.52 -5.65 12.00
N VAL A 406 -8.43 -6.41 11.40
CA VAL A 406 -9.74 -5.90 10.97
C VAL A 406 -10.82 -5.88 12.06
N SER A 407 -10.64 -6.62 13.15
CA SER A 407 -11.62 -6.74 14.25
C SER A 407 -11.55 -5.63 15.29
N GLN A 408 -10.55 -4.74 15.25
CA GLN A 408 -10.42 -3.68 16.25
C GLN A 408 -11.52 -2.61 16.09
N PRO A 409 -12.12 -2.12 17.21
CA PRO A 409 -13.44 -1.47 17.22
C PRO A 409 -13.58 -0.19 16.37
N ALA A 410 -12.47 0.40 15.95
CA ALA A 410 -12.45 1.65 15.23
C ALA A 410 -12.75 1.50 13.72
N LEU A 411 -12.82 0.26 13.22
CA LEU A 411 -13.09 -0.06 11.81
C LEU A 411 -14.58 -0.17 11.46
N LEU A 412 -15.47 -0.13 12.46
CA LEU A 412 -16.89 -0.48 12.31
C LEU A 412 -17.87 0.69 12.43
N ALA A 413 -17.41 1.92 12.67
CA ALA A 413 -18.29 3.08 12.70
C ALA A 413 -17.93 4.06 11.57
N PRO A 414 -18.74 4.16 10.51
CA PRO A 414 -18.85 5.43 9.81
C PRO A 414 -19.26 6.45 10.87
N SER A 415 -18.41 7.44 11.13
CA SER A 415 -18.78 8.63 11.88
C SER A 415 -20.14 9.11 11.38
N ALA A 416 -21.16 8.95 12.21
CA ALA A 416 -22.54 9.36 12.04
C ALA A 416 -22.92 9.71 10.59
N MET A 417 -23.52 8.77 9.85
CA MET A 417 -24.58 9.19 8.95
C MET A 417 -25.56 9.98 9.81
N MET A 418 -25.53 11.30 9.67
CA MET A 418 -26.54 12.19 10.19
C MET A 418 -27.85 11.69 9.58
N GLN A 419 -28.57 10.83 10.32
CA GLN A 419 -29.94 10.52 10.01
C GLN A 419 -30.66 11.86 10.16
N VAL A 420 -30.87 12.53 9.02
CA VAL A 420 -31.79 13.65 8.95
C VAL A 420 -33.17 13.05 9.20
N HIS A 421 -33.54 12.99 10.47
CA HIS A 421 -34.92 12.77 10.85
C HIS A 421 -35.65 14.08 10.50
N LEU A 422 -36.22 14.13 9.30
CA LEU A 422 -37.21 15.14 8.97
C LEU A 422 -38.45 14.80 9.79
N SER A 423 -38.57 15.42 10.96
CA SER A 423 -39.85 15.48 11.65
C SER A 423 -40.86 16.14 10.72
N PRO A 424 -42.07 15.58 10.54
CA PRO A 424 -43.12 16.25 9.80
C PRO A 424 -43.38 17.63 10.42
N VAL A 425 -43.27 18.67 9.61
CA VAL A 425 -43.74 20.00 9.99
C VAL A 425 -45.27 19.93 10.01
N GLU A 426 -45.88 20.00 11.18
CA GLU A 426 -47.32 20.24 11.27
C GLU A 426 -47.63 21.63 10.70
N PRO A 427 -48.72 21.78 9.93
CA PRO A 427 -49.09 23.07 9.37
C PRO A 427 -49.62 23.98 10.48
N VAL A 428 -48.86 25.04 10.80
CA VAL A 428 -49.35 26.11 11.67
C VAL A 428 -50.26 27.03 10.84
N SER A 429 -51.56 26.93 11.07
CA SER A 429 -52.54 27.92 10.63
C SER A 429 -52.56 29.10 11.60
N GLY A 430 -52.45 30.33 11.08
CA GLY A 430 -53.05 31.51 11.70
C GLY A 430 -52.12 32.53 12.38
N HIS A 431 -52.02 33.69 11.70
CA HIS A 431 -51.99 35.07 12.22
C HIS A 431 -50.87 35.57 13.19
N GLU A 432 -49.99 36.39 12.59
CA GLU A 432 -49.50 37.74 12.99
C GLU A 432 -48.72 38.00 14.31
N PRO A 433 -47.88 39.08 14.34
CA PRO A 433 -46.50 39.03 14.85
C PRO A 433 -46.32 39.68 16.24
N ILE A 434 -45.34 39.19 17.01
CA ILE A 434 -44.85 39.88 18.21
C ILE A 434 -43.33 39.77 18.33
N CYS A 435 -42.66 40.93 18.46
CA CYS A 435 -41.25 41.10 18.78
C CYS A 435 -40.99 40.98 20.29
N TYR A 436 -39.89 40.31 20.72
CA TYR A 436 -38.84 40.78 21.67
C TYR A 436 -37.98 39.62 22.23
N GLY A 437 -36.66 39.84 22.32
CA GLY A 437 -35.87 39.58 23.53
C GLY A 437 -35.29 38.18 23.83
N GLN A 438 -33.98 38.04 23.57
CA GLN A 438 -32.91 37.47 24.44
C GLN A 438 -33.12 36.19 25.29
N GLN A 439 -32.17 35.24 25.12
CA GLN A 439 -31.31 34.54 26.11
C GLN A 439 -31.19 33.02 25.91
N GLY A 440 -29.97 32.53 26.15
CA GLY A 440 -29.45 31.26 25.69
C GLY A 440 -29.78 30.06 26.57
N LYS A 441 -29.48 28.87 26.02
CA LYS A 441 -29.34 27.62 26.78
C LYS A 441 -28.15 26.85 26.24
N THR A 442 -27.10 26.76 27.05
CA THR A 442 -25.93 25.90 26.89
C THR A 442 -26.27 24.48 27.35
N ALA A 443 -25.95 23.47 26.53
CA ALA A 443 -25.99 22.07 26.93
C ALA A 443 -24.63 21.67 27.52
N LYS A 444 -24.62 21.09 28.73
CA LYS A 444 -23.43 20.52 29.38
C LYS A 444 -23.17 19.10 28.85
N ILE A 445 -21.91 18.80 28.56
CA ILE A 445 -21.41 17.44 28.27
C ILE A 445 -20.42 17.10 29.38
N GLU A 446 -20.66 16.00 30.11
CA GLU A 446 -19.72 15.43 31.08
C GLU A 446 -19.07 14.19 30.48
N MET A 447 -17.73 14.11 30.54
CA MET A 447 -16.93 12.97 30.08
C MET A 447 -16.18 12.34 31.27
N TYR A 448 -16.17 11.01 31.34
CA TYR A 448 -15.39 10.24 32.30
C TYR A 448 -14.17 9.59 31.61
N PRO A 449 -12.99 9.52 32.27
CA PRO A 449 -11.80 8.90 31.69
C PRO A 449 -11.84 7.36 31.81
N ALA A 450 -11.32 6.68 30.78
CA ALA A 450 -11.06 5.25 30.80
C ALA A 450 -9.69 4.93 31.45
N PRO A 451 -9.55 3.78 32.13
CA PRO A 451 -8.35 3.45 32.92
C PRO A 451 -7.15 3.04 32.04
N SER A 452 -5.98 3.50 32.46
CA SER A 452 -4.66 3.18 31.90
C SER A 452 -4.04 1.97 32.59
N SER A 453 -3.39 1.09 31.81
CA SER A 453 -2.41 0.13 32.33
C SER A 453 -1.26 -0.05 31.33
N PRO A 454 -0.01 0.29 31.70
CA PRO A 454 1.17 0.03 30.87
C PRO A 454 1.81 -1.32 31.25
N ALA A 455 2.16 -2.14 30.26
CA ALA A 455 3.03 -3.30 30.44
C ALA A 455 4.37 -3.07 29.73
N GLN A 456 5.44 -3.35 30.48
CA GLN A 456 6.84 -3.08 30.20
C GLN A 456 7.45 -4.14 29.28
N PHE A 457 8.19 -3.72 28.26
CA PHE A 457 9.21 -4.55 27.61
C PHE A 457 10.52 -3.77 27.53
N ALA A 458 11.37 -3.96 28.55
CA ALA A 458 12.76 -3.57 28.52
C ALA A 458 13.60 -4.78 28.96
N GLY A 459 14.45 -5.27 28.06
CA GLY A 459 15.49 -6.23 28.37
C GLY A 459 15.40 -7.56 27.62
N MET A 460 15.96 -7.60 26.41
CA MET A 460 16.53 -8.84 25.88
C MET A 460 17.88 -8.56 25.21
N PRO A 461 18.93 -9.34 25.52
CA PRO A 461 20.24 -9.19 24.90
C PRO A 461 20.22 -9.69 23.46
N ALA A 462 20.83 -8.92 22.56
CA ALA A 462 21.13 -9.37 21.22
C ALA A 462 22.23 -10.44 21.28
N ARG A 463 21.88 -11.68 20.97
CA ARG A 463 22.82 -12.68 20.45
C ARG A 463 22.14 -13.36 19.26
N LEU A 464 22.64 -13.02 18.08
CA LEU A 464 22.52 -13.83 16.86
C LEU A 464 23.59 -14.92 16.88
#